data_AF-A0A256W4E9-F1
#
_entry.id   AF-A0A256W4E9-F1
#
_cell.length_a   1.000
_cell.length_b   1.000
_cell.length_c   1.000
_cell.angle_alpha   90.00
_cell.angle_beta   90.00
_cell.angle_gamma   90.00
#
_symmetry.space_group_name_H-M   'P 1'
#
loop_
_entity.id
_entity.type
_entity.pdbx_description
1 polymer ?
#
loop_
_entity_poly.entity_id
_entity_poly.type
_entity_poly.pdbx_seq_one_letter_code
_entity_poly.pdbx_strand_id
1 'polypeptide(L)'
;MNKLYLIIAFVIAATGIIAQPSDAKIKGLINDIYGNNINSVKLRKGYTKELLENGRRIIVYRRGYDYIAKTKFSGVTYEGSGSFEYLKSGGSYSYRKHFTSAGVYKGIPDPKTETVQNYLNSNLKDFIKYDYDYIVGNISEITLTPNTKYKWIAPNVVEFYADVEYSKKSSNTELTKTRHTYEVYLYSEKYQSPFNNDKITDNATIYQKTHCQYPKVKEEQYGMIAFYDKERGRGVGFVGVEEDNTWKLRTIRYYPAKEDDVKRMENSAGSCGDKPALAVEKVIKYEIGDIVDIKFSNGMFAAKVEKKDNNFDNRYYVKLIDGGRGYWKTSDEMSPSTAKEKSTVSKMGTVSSTVKSEKVSFIVGDKVSVKTRSGNMNGKIVKSSGSKFLIKLNDFRYKDMWVAPANLIKR
;
A
#
# COMPACT_ATOMS: atom_id res chain seq x y z
N MET A 1 -57.92 50.37 -20.05
CA MET A 1 -57.09 49.22 -20.48
C MET A 1 -55.63 49.58 -20.31
N ASN A 2 -54.94 48.98 -19.34
CA ASN A 2 -53.48 48.79 -19.38
C ASN A 2 -53.14 47.68 -18.37
N LYS A 3 -52.77 46.51 -18.89
CA LYS A 3 -52.41 45.33 -18.12
C LYS A 3 -50.98 45.50 -17.60
N LEU A 4 -50.85 45.66 -16.28
CA LEU A 4 -49.60 45.60 -15.54
C LEU A 4 -49.17 44.13 -15.45
N TYR A 5 -48.21 43.71 -16.30
CA TYR A 5 -47.66 42.35 -16.23
C TYR A 5 -46.59 42.26 -15.15
N LEU A 6 -46.89 41.35 -14.23
CA LEU A 6 -46.09 40.75 -13.17
C LEU A 6 -44.78 40.14 -13.73
N ILE A 7 -43.61 40.61 -13.31
CA ILE A 7 -42.35 39.86 -13.40
C ILE A 7 -41.69 39.90 -12.02
N ILE A 8 -42.12 38.99 -11.15
CA ILE A 8 -41.40 38.65 -9.94
C ILE A 8 -40.19 37.82 -10.39
N ALA A 9 -39.03 38.46 -10.47
CA ALA A 9 -37.74 37.80 -10.67
C ALA A 9 -37.36 37.05 -9.37
N PHE A 10 -37.87 35.83 -9.22
CA PHE A 10 -37.44 34.90 -8.18
C PHE A 10 -36.06 34.35 -8.59
N VAL A 11 -35.00 35.12 -8.36
CA VAL A 11 -33.62 34.63 -8.43
C VAL A 11 -33.42 33.70 -7.24
N ILE A 12 -33.77 32.43 -7.43
CA ILE A 12 -33.34 31.35 -6.55
C ILE A 12 -31.83 31.28 -6.73
N ALA A 13 -31.10 32.00 -5.88
CA ALA A 13 -29.71 31.71 -5.62
C ALA A 13 -29.68 30.28 -5.04
N ALA A 14 -29.53 29.30 -5.93
CA ALA A 14 -29.20 27.94 -5.58
C ALA A 14 -27.81 28.00 -4.94
N THR A 15 -27.76 28.36 -3.66
CA THR A 15 -26.65 28.04 -2.79
C THR A 15 -26.55 26.54 -2.86
N GLY A 16 -25.62 26.06 -3.69
CA GLY A 16 -25.35 24.65 -3.82
C GLY A 16 -25.02 24.13 -2.44
N ILE A 17 -26.00 23.51 -1.80
CA ILE A 17 -25.79 22.72 -0.59
C ILE A 17 -24.82 21.65 -1.05
N ILE A 18 -23.55 21.83 -0.69
CA ILE A 18 -22.45 20.93 -1.02
C ILE A 18 -22.77 19.59 -0.35
N ALA A 19 -23.46 18.74 -1.11
CA ALA A 19 -24.00 17.51 -0.58
C ALA A 19 -22.86 16.52 -0.36
N GLN A 20 -22.81 15.97 0.84
CA GLN A 20 -22.04 14.76 1.11
C GLN A 20 -22.41 13.69 0.07
N PRO A 21 -21.52 12.72 -0.25
CA PRO A 21 -21.84 11.63 -1.16
C PRO A 21 -23.19 11.01 -0.79
N SER A 22 -24.09 10.90 -1.79
CA SER A 22 -25.45 10.42 -1.54
C SER A 22 -25.45 8.97 -1.06
N ASP A 23 -26.45 8.61 -0.26
CA ASP A 23 -26.63 7.23 0.20
C ASP A 23 -26.73 6.25 -0.99
N ALA A 24 -27.34 6.68 -2.10
CA ALA A 24 -27.40 5.89 -3.34
C ALA A 24 -26.02 5.64 -3.95
N LYS A 25 -25.16 6.67 -4.02
CA LYS A 25 -23.78 6.52 -4.51
C LYS A 25 -22.99 5.54 -3.65
N ILE A 26 -23.14 5.62 -2.33
CA ILE A 26 -22.44 4.75 -1.38
C ILE A 26 -22.94 3.31 -1.50
N LYS A 27 -24.26 3.10 -1.59
CA LYS A 27 -24.83 1.76 -1.83
C LYS A 27 -24.40 1.18 -3.18
N GLY A 28 -24.25 2.00 -4.22
CA GLY A 28 -23.69 1.60 -5.51
C GLY A 28 -22.29 1.01 -5.36
N LEU A 29 -21.37 1.72 -4.70
CA LEU A 29 -20.02 1.21 -4.43
C LEU A 29 -20.01 -0.09 -3.62
N ILE A 30 -20.92 -0.23 -2.66
CA ILE A 30 -21.05 -1.45 -1.85
C ILE A 30 -21.48 -2.62 -2.75
N ASN A 31 -22.46 -2.42 -3.63
CA ASN A 31 -22.88 -3.42 -4.61
C ASN A 31 -21.78 -3.75 -5.62
N ASP A 32 -20.98 -2.77 -6.07
CA ASP A 32 -19.86 -3.02 -6.99
C ASP A 32 -18.80 -3.92 -6.34
N ILE A 33 -18.58 -3.79 -5.03
CA ILE A 33 -17.54 -4.54 -4.29
C ILE A 33 -18.01 -5.96 -3.94
N TYR A 34 -19.24 -6.13 -3.43
CA TYR A 34 -19.71 -7.44 -2.94
C TYR A 34 -20.71 -8.13 -3.88
N GLY A 35 -21.11 -7.49 -4.97
CA GLY A 35 -22.05 -7.99 -5.96
C GLY A 35 -23.49 -8.14 -5.45
N ASN A 36 -24.29 -8.93 -6.17
CA ASN A 36 -25.70 -9.21 -5.85
C ASN A 36 -25.90 -10.12 -4.63
N ASN A 37 -24.83 -10.41 -3.89
CA ASN A 37 -24.88 -11.27 -2.70
C ASN A 37 -25.34 -10.52 -1.45
N ILE A 38 -25.56 -9.21 -1.52
CA ILE A 38 -25.97 -8.42 -0.36
C ILE A 38 -27.47 -8.52 -0.13
N ASN A 39 -27.88 -8.97 1.06
CA ASN A 39 -29.27 -8.97 1.52
C ASN A 39 -29.69 -7.59 2.04
N SER A 40 -28.81 -6.91 2.78
CA SER A 40 -29.13 -5.60 3.36
C SER A 40 -27.87 -4.77 3.58
N VAL A 41 -28.05 -3.44 3.52
CA VAL A 41 -27.02 -2.44 3.85
C VAL A 41 -27.64 -1.39 4.75
N LYS A 42 -26.99 -1.13 5.89
CA LYS A 42 -27.31 -0.02 6.78
C LYS A 42 -26.15 0.97 6.79
N LEU A 43 -26.40 2.18 6.28
CA LEU A 43 -25.41 3.24 6.33
C LEU A 43 -25.39 3.87 7.73
N ARG A 44 -24.19 4.07 8.27
CA ARG A 44 -23.98 4.77 9.54
C ARG A 44 -23.87 6.28 9.30
N LYS A 45 -24.04 7.07 10.36
CA LYS A 45 -23.85 8.52 10.29
C LYS A 45 -22.43 8.84 9.80
N GLY A 46 -22.33 9.72 8.80
CA GLY A 46 -21.07 10.17 8.27
C GLY A 46 -20.49 11.32 9.08
N TYR A 47 -19.17 11.50 9.00
CA TYR A 47 -18.47 12.57 9.69
C TYR A 47 -17.31 13.10 8.85
N THR A 48 -16.94 14.36 9.09
CA THR A 48 -15.77 14.99 8.47
C THR A 48 -14.66 15.09 9.51
N LYS A 49 -13.41 14.84 9.12
CA LYS A 49 -12.24 15.07 9.96
C LYS A 49 -11.07 15.62 9.15
N GLU A 50 -10.23 16.42 9.79
CA GLU A 50 -8.94 16.83 9.25
C GLU A 50 -7.90 15.72 9.52
N LEU A 51 -7.02 15.47 8.55
CA LEU A 51 -5.89 14.55 8.67
C LEU A 51 -4.62 15.28 8.25
N LEU A 52 -3.50 14.94 8.88
CA LEU A 52 -2.17 15.34 8.43
C LEU A 52 -1.57 14.19 7.62
N GLU A 53 -1.18 14.46 6.38
CA GLU A 53 -0.57 13.47 5.49
C GLU A 53 0.54 14.14 4.69
N ASN A 54 1.75 13.60 4.78
CA ASN A 54 2.94 14.14 4.13
C ASN A 54 3.13 15.65 4.39
N GLY A 55 2.95 16.07 5.65
CA GLY A 55 3.05 17.47 6.09
C GLY A 55 1.91 18.38 5.60
N ARG A 56 0.89 17.85 4.90
CA ARG A 56 -0.26 18.61 4.40
C ARG A 56 -1.52 18.26 5.17
N ARG A 57 -2.30 19.28 5.52
CA ARG A 57 -3.64 19.12 6.07
C ARG A 57 -4.62 18.83 4.94
N ILE A 58 -5.37 17.76 5.10
CA ILE A 58 -6.46 17.38 4.20
C ILE A 58 -7.74 17.19 5.00
N ILE A 59 -8.88 17.47 4.38
CA ILE A 59 -10.18 17.24 5.00
C ILE A 59 -10.82 16.04 4.34
N VAL A 60 -11.23 15.06 5.14
CA VAL A 60 -11.88 13.85 4.64
C VAL A 60 -13.27 13.68 5.23
N TYR A 61 -14.20 13.17 4.43
CA TYR A 61 -15.49 12.69 4.87
C TYR A 61 -15.49 11.17 4.90
N ARG A 62 -15.91 10.59 6.02
CA ARG A 62 -16.06 9.15 6.19
C ARG A 62 -17.52 8.78 6.38
N ARG A 63 -17.95 7.74 5.67
CA ARG A 63 -19.26 7.09 5.86
C ARG A 63 -19.07 5.61 6.15
N GLY A 64 -19.43 5.20 7.36
CA GLY A 64 -19.47 3.78 7.72
C GLY A 64 -20.71 3.08 7.19
N TYR A 65 -20.65 1.77 7.05
CA TYR A 65 -21.80 0.93 6.71
C TYR A 65 -21.67 -0.46 7.33
N ASP A 66 -22.82 -1.07 7.57
CA ASP A 66 -23.01 -2.46 7.94
C ASP A 66 -23.71 -3.17 6.78
N TYR A 67 -23.36 -4.42 6.52
CA TYR A 67 -24.01 -5.21 5.49
C TYR A 67 -24.19 -6.66 5.92
N ILE A 68 -25.26 -7.27 5.41
CA ILE A 68 -25.51 -8.71 5.52
C ILE A 68 -25.44 -9.28 4.12
N ALA A 69 -24.56 -10.26 3.90
CA ALA A 69 -24.38 -10.94 2.64
C ALA A 69 -24.81 -12.42 2.73
N LYS A 70 -25.36 -12.94 1.62
CA LYS A 70 -25.57 -14.36 1.39
C LYS A 70 -24.23 -15.06 1.28
N THR A 71 -24.17 -16.27 1.83
CA THR A 71 -23.04 -17.17 1.61
C THR A 71 -23.48 -18.33 0.73
N LYS A 72 -22.52 -19.16 0.30
CA LYS A 72 -22.82 -20.43 -0.37
C LYS A 72 -23.42 -21.50 0.55
N PHE A 73 -23.41 -21.28 1.86
CA PHE A 73 -23.92 -22.24 2.85
C PHE A 73 -25.36 -21.89 3.19
N SER A 74 -26.25 -22.87 3.07
CA SER A 74 -27.67 -22.69 3.36
C SER A 74 -27.88 -22.22 4.80
N GLY A 75 -28.74 -21.21 5.00
CA GLY A 75 -29.04 -20.65 6.32
C GLY A 75 -27.92 -19.79 6.94
N VAL A 76 -26.77 -19.64 6.28
CA VAL A 76 -25.62 -18.89 6.79
C VAL A 76 -25.47 -17.57 6.07
N THR A 77 -25.34 -16.48 6.83
CA THR A 77 -25.06 -15.14 6.34
C THR A 77 -23.70 -14.66 6.83
N TYR A 78 -23.12 -13.69 6.11
CA TYR A 78 -21.94 -12.97 6.55
C TYR A 78 -22.32 -11.53 6.91
N GLU A 79 -22.12 -11.16 8.16
CA GLU A 79 -22.32 -9.80 8.67
C GLU A 79 -20.97 -9.08 8.70
N GLY A 80 -20.81 -8.09 7.83
CA GLY A 80 -19.59 -7.31 7.74
C GLY A 80 -19.85 -5.83 7.98
N SER A 81 -18.77 -5.09 8.22
CA SER A 81 -18.83 -3.64 8.21
C SER A 81 -17.65 -3.04 7.46
N GLY A 82 -17.80 -1.78 7.08
CA GLY A 82 -16.76 -1.05 6.38
C GLY A 82 -17.01 0.44 6.44
N SER A 83 -16.15 1.20 5.76
CA SER A 83 -16.37 2.62 5.54
C SER A 83 -15.73 3.09 4.26
N PHE A 84 -16.32 4.12 3.67
CA PHE A 84 -15.71 4.86 2.57
C PHE A 84 -15.21 6.19 3.06
N GLU A 85 -14.05 6.58 2.56
CA GLU A 85 -13.46 7.88 2.76
C GLU A 85 -13.42 8.65 1.44
N TYR A 86 -13.80 9.91 1.52
CA TYR A 86 -13.82 10.86 0.43
C TYR A 86 -12.95 12.04 0.79
N LEU A 87 -12.09 12.48 -0.13
CA LEU A 87 -11.36 13.73 0.02
C LEU A 87 -12.30 14.90 -0.25
N LYS A 88 -12.35 15.86 0.67
CA LYS A 88 -13.08 17.10 0.49
C LYS A 88 -12.16 18.13 -0.14
N SER A 89 -12.50 18.61 -1.34
CA SER A 89 -11.78 19.68 -2.04
C SER A 89 -12.76 20.78 -2.40
N GLY A 90 -12.66 21.91 -1.69
CA GLY A 90 -13.65 22.99 -1.77
C GLY A 90 -15.08 22.48 -1.53
N GLY A 91 -15.93 22.68 -2.53
CA GLY A 91 -17.33 22.24 -2.53
C GLY A 91 -17.59 20.82 -3.06
N SER A 92 -16.55 19.98 -3.20
CA SER A 92 -16.67 18.66 -3.82
C SER A 92 -16.09 17.54 -2.96
N TYR A 93 -16.60 16.32 -3.16
CA TYR A 93 -16.11 15.09 -2.52
C TYR A 93 -15.67 14.09 -3.60
N SER A 94 -14.39 13.72 -3.62
CA SER A 94 -13.86 12.66 -4.48
C SER A 94 -13.65 11.39 -3.67
N TYR A 95 -14.02 10.23 -4.25
CA TYR A 95 -13.73 8.94 -3.61
C TYR A 95 -12.22 8.81 -3.43
N ARG A 96 -11.80 8.38 -2.24
CA ARG A 96 -10.38 8.24 -1.92
C ARG A 96 -10.04 6.81 -1.55
N LYS A 97 -10.76 6.25 -0.58
CA LYS A 97 -10.39 4.96 0.02
C LYS A 97 -11.60 4.20 0.53
N HIS A 98 -11.50 2.89 0.48
CA HIS A 98 -12.41 1.95 1.13
C HIS A 98 -11.68 1.24 2.27
N PHE A 99 -12.36 1.09 3.40
CA PHE A 99 -11.89 0.36 4.56
C PHE A 99 -12.86 -0.78 4.86
N THR A 100 -12.38 -2.00 4.89
CA THR A 100 -13.14 -3.16 5.35
C THR A 100 -12.80 -3.46 6.81
N SER A 101 -13.80 -3.72 7.65
CA SER A 101 -13.57 -4.33 8.96
C SER A 101 -13.66 -5.85 8.87
N ALA A 102 -13.24 -6.52 9.94
CA ALA A 102 -13.61 -7.91 10.18
C ALA A 102 -15.14 -8.05 10.20
N GLY A 103 -15.64 -9.21 9.75
CA GLY A 103 -17.04 -9.59 9.84
C GLY A 103 -17.18 -10.96 10.51
N VAL A 104 -18.42 -11.40 10.63
CA VAL A 104 -18.79 -12.63 11.33
C VAL A 104 -19.80 -13.42 10.51
N TYR A 105 -19.69 -14.73 10.52
CA TYR A 105 -20.68 -15.63 9.98
C TYR A 105 -21.78 -15.84 11.03
N LYS A 106 -23.04 -15.77 10.59
CA LYS A 106 -24.23 -16.03 11.41
C LYS A 106 -24.98 -17.22 10.88
N GLY A 107 -25.78 -17.85 11.74
CA GLY A 107 -26.54 -19.06 11.40
C GLY A 107 -25.74 -20.36 11.46
N ILE A 108 -24.46 -20.30 11.87
CA ILE A 108 -23.68 -21.49 12.20
C ILE A 108 -23.94 -21.81 13.68
N PRO A 109 -24.35 -23.06 14.01
CA PRO A 109 -24.56 -23.45 15.40
C PRO A 109 -23.28 -23.33 16.23
N ASP A 110 -23.42 -22.88 17.46
CA ASP A 110 -22.31 -22.87 18.42
C ASP A 110 -21.86 -24.30 18.73
N PRO A 111 -20.55 -24.51 18.94
CA PRO A 111 -20.04 -25.82 19.31
C PRO A 111 -20.56 -26.24 20.69
N LYS A 112 -20.71 -27.55 20.91
CA LYS A 112 -21.10 -28.08 22.21
C LYS A 112 -20.03 -27.76 23.25
N THR A 113 -20.44 -27.14 24.36
CA THR A 113 -19.56 -26.73 25.47
C THR A 113 -18.65 -27.88 25.93
N GLU A 114 -19.19 -29.08 26.13
CA GLU A 114 -18.42 -30.25 26.56
C GLU A 114 -17.32 -30.62 25.55
N THR A 115 -17.63 -30.60 24.25
CA THR A 115 -16.65 -30.88 23.21
C THR A 115 -15.53 -29.85 23.20
N VAL A 116 -15.86 -28.56 23.33
CA VAL A 116 -14.87 -27.48 23.41
C VAL A 116 -14.00 -27.63 24.67
N GLN A 117 -14.63 -27.86 25.82
CA GLN A 117 -13.96 -28.01 27.11
C GLN A 117 -12.98 -29.19 27.10
N ASN A 118 -13.42 -30.35 26.62
CA ASN A 118 -12.57 -31.54 26.48
C ASN A 118 -11.40 -31.29 25.52
N TYR A 119 -11.67 -30.59 24.40
CA TYR A 119 -10.64 -30.25 23.42
C TYR A 119 -9.58 -29.31 24.02
N LEU A 120 -10.00 -28.25 24.70
CA LEU A 120 -9.12 -27.27 25.31
C LEU A 120 -8.22 -27.91 26.37
N ASN A 121 -8.81 -28.70 27.28
CA ASN A 121 -8.06 -29.37 28.35
C ASN A 121 -7.10 -30.44 27.80
N SER A 122 -7.47 -31.15 26.73
CA SER A 122 -6.58 -32.12 26.07
C SER A 122 -5.38 -31.48 25.38
N ASN A 123 -5.49 -30.21 24.98
CA ASN A 123 -4.47 -29.47 24.23
C ASN A 123 -4.00 -28.20 24.98
N LEU A 124 -4.08 -28.20 26.31
CA LEU A 124 -3.86 -27.03 27.16
C LEU A 124 -2.56 -26.28 26.83
N LYS A 125 -1.46 -27.04 26.59
CA LYS A 125 -0.13 -26.48 26.32
C LYS A 125 -0.10 -25.62 25.05
N ASP A 126 -0.88 -25.95 24.04
CA ASP A 126 -0.88 -25.22 22.77
C ASP A 126 -1.53 -23.85 22.90
N PHE A 127 -2.53 -23.73 23.79
CA PHE A 127 -3.24 -22.47 24.02
C PHE A 127 -2.46 -21.49 24.90
N ILE A 128 -1.63 -22.00 25.83
CA ILE A 128 -0.87 -21.17 26.77
C ILE A 128 0.63 -21.07 26.41
N LYS A 129 1.03 -21.51 25.21
CA LYS A 129 2.43 -21.71 24.80
C LYS A 129 3.35 -20.52 25.08
N TYR A 130 2.89 -19.29 24.87
CA TYR A 130 3.70 -18.09 25.10
C TYR A 130 4.06 -17.91 26.58
N ASP A 131 3.13 -18.23 27.47
CA ASP A 131 3.33 -18.12 28.92
C ASP A 131 3.91 -19.40 29.52
N TYR A 132 3.79 -20.55 28.83
CA TYR A 132 4.08 -21.87 29.37
C TYR A 132 5.47 -21.97 30.03
N ASP A 133 6.50 -21.40 29.41
CA ASP A 133 7.87 -21.42 29.94
C ASP A 133 8.07 -20.57 31.20
N TYR A 134 7.14 -19.65 31.49
CA TYR A 134 7.13 -18.79 32.68
C TYR A 134 6.21 -19.31 33.79
N ILE A 135 5.40 -20.34 33.50
CA ILE A 135 4.51 -20.97 34.47
C ILE A 135 5.31 -21.85 35.43
N VAL A 136 4.99 -21.76 36.72
CA VAL A 136 5.58 -22.59 37.77
C VAL A 136 4.47 -23.30 38.53
N GLY A 137 4.57 -24.63 38.61
CA GLY A 137 3.62 -25.47 39.33
C GLY A 137 2.42 -25.91 38.49
N ASN A 138 1.29 -26.15 39.14
CA ASN A 138 0.09 -26.68 38.50
C ASN A 138 -0.67 -25.59 37.74
N ILE A 139 -1.15 -25.94 36.54
CA ILE A 139 -2.04 -25.13 35.73
C ILE A 139 -3.47 -25.66 35.97
N SER A 140 -4.43 -24.76 36.20
CA SER A 140 -5.83 -25.18 36.28
C SER A 140 -6.33 -25.72 34.95
N GLU A 141 -7.51 -26.34 34.97
CA GLU A 141 -8.24 -26.53 33.71
C GLU A 141 -8.53 -25.18 33.05
N ILE A 142 -8.53 -25.18 31.72
CA ILE A 142 -8.90 -24.01 30.92
C ILE A 142 -10.42 -24.01 30.76
N THR A 143 -11.11 -23.05 31.32
CA THR A 143 -12.58 -23.01 31.35
C THR A 143 -13.12 -21.96 30.41
N LEU A 144 -14.27 -22.22 29.80
CA LEU A 144 -14.98 -21.19 29.05
C LEU A 144 -15.37 -20.03 29.96
N THR A 145 -15.20 -18.80 29.48
CA THR A 145 -15.64 -17.61 30.23
C THR A 145 -17.14 -17.63 30.52
N PRO A 146 -17.61 -17.07 31.65
CA PRO A 146 -19.04 -16.89 31.88
C PRO A 146 -19.68 -16.12 30.73
N ASN A 147 -20.76 -16.64 30.15
CA ASN A 147 -21.42 -16.07 28.96
C ASN A 147 -20.52 -16.03 27.71
N THR A 148 -19.67 -17.04 27.52
CA THR A 148 -18.85 -17.20 26.31
C THR A 148 -19.71 -16.97 25.06
N LYS A 149 -19.25 -16.05 24.20
CA LYS A 149 -19.87 -15.79 22.89
C LYS A 149 -18.98 -16.34 21.81
N TYR A 150 -19.51 -17.28 21.03
CA TYR A 150 -18.82 -17.81 19.87
C TYR A 150 -18.97 -16.86 18.69
N LYS A 151 -17.85 -16.56 18.06
CA LYS A 151 -17.77 -15.67 16.90
C LYS A 151 -17.15 -16.44 15.75
N TRP A 152 -17.99 -16.84 14.81
CA TRP A 152 -17.54 -17.51 13.59
C TRP A 152 -16.89 -16.49 12.65
N ILE A 153 -15.56 -16.39 12.65
CA ILE A 153 -14.82 -15.50 11.75
C ILE A 153 -14.61 -16.11 10.36
N ALA A 154 -14.77 -17.43 10.25
CA ALA A 154 -14.88 -18.18 9.00
C ALA A 154 -15.89 -19.33 9.19
N PRO A 155 -16.38 -19.97 8.12
CA PRO A 155 -17.29 -21.12 8.26
C PRO A 155 -16.69 -22.28 9.07
N ASN A 156 -15.36 -22.40 9.06
CA ASN A 156 -14.61 -23.46 9.72
C ASN A 156 -13.73 -22.96 10.88
N VAL A 157 -13.89 -21.70 11.30
CA VAL A 157 -13.07 -21.09 12.38
C VAL A 157 -13.96 -20.30 13.32
N VAL A 158 -13.91 -20.66 14.60
CA VAL A 158 -14.64 -19.99 15.68
C VAL A 158 -13.67 -19.36 16.69
N GLU A 159 -13.92 -18.11 17.02
CA GLU A 159 -13.23 -17.29 18.03
C GLU A 159 -14.10 -17.24 19.29
N PHE A 160 -13.49 -17.39 20.46
CA PHE A 160 -14.13 -17.20 21.77
C PHE A 160 -13.07 -16.95 22.85
N TYR A 161 -13.51 -16.71 24.09
CA TYR A 161 -12.61 -16.47 25.22
C TYR A 161 -12.68 -17.60 26.24
N ALA A 162 -11.53 -17.99 26.76
CA ALA A 162 -11.40 -18.98 27.82
C ALA A 162 -10.42 -18.49 28.91
N ASP A 163 -10.69 -18.86 30.14
CA ASP A 163 -9.89 -18.51 31.31
C ASP A 163 -9.07 -19.69 31.79
N VAL A 164 -7.85 -19.43 32.22
CA VAL A 164 -7.00 -20.40 32.93
C VAL A 164 -6.31 -19.69 34.08
N GLU A 165 -6.17 -20.40 35.19
CA GLU A 165 -5.45 -19.95 36.37
C GLU A 165 -4.12 -20.70 36.50
N TYR A 166 -3.04 -19.96 36.69
CA TYR A 166 -1.72 -20.52 36.91
C TYR A 166 -0.85 -19.57 37.75
N SER A 167 0.21 -20.11 38.31
CA SER A 167 1.25 -19.31 38.97
C SER A 167 2.37 -19.05 37.98
N LYS A 168 2.84 -17.79 37.89
CA LYS A 168 4.00 -17.42 37.08
C LYS A 168 5.05 -16.69 37.90
N LYS A 169 6.31 -16.76 37.50
CA LYS A 169 7.39 -15.98 38.14
C LYS A 169 7.12 -14.48 37.93
N SER A 170 6.94 -13.73 39.01
CA SER A 170 6.92 -12.27 38.99
C SER A 170 8.30 -11.67 39.27
N SER A 171 9.16 -12.41 39.96
CA SER A 171 10.57 -12.08 40.20
C SER A 171 11.40 -13.37 40.37
N ASN A 172 12.69 -13.23 40.72
CA ASN A 172 13.55 -14.38 41.01
C ASN A 172 13.13 -15.14 42.27
N THR A 173 12.31 -14.55 43.14
CA THR A 173 11.92 -15.12 44.45
C THR A 173 10.42 -15.20 44.66
N GLU A 174 9.60 -14.65 43.74
CA GLU A 174 8.15 -14.54 43.92
C GLU A 174 7.37 -15.20 42.79
N LEU A 175 6.28 -15.85 43.17
CA LEU A 175 5.27 -16.38 42.27
C LEU A 175 3.97 -15.59 42.46
N THR A 176 3.34 -15.22 41.35
CA THR A 176 2.02 -14.59 41.36
C THR A 176 1.01 -15.54 40.74
N LYS A 177 -0.05 -15.87 41.48
CA LYS A 177 -1.22 -16.56 40.92
C LYS A 177 -2.01 -15.57 40.08
N THR A 178 -2.26 -15.91 38.82
CA THR A 178 -3.00 -15.06 37.88
C THR A 178 -4.08 -15.85 37.18
N ARG A 179 -5.19 -15.17 36.88
CA ARG A 179 -6.22 -15.66 35.94
C ARG A 179 -5.99 -14.91 34.64
N HIS A 180 -5.73 -15.66 33.58
CA HIS A 180 -5.54 -15.08 32.26
C HIS A 180 -6.69 -15.50 31.34
N THR A 181 -7.23 -14.53 30.60
CA THR A 181 -8.25 -14.76 29.59
C THR A 181 -7.59 -14.82 28.23
N TYR A 182 -7.59 -16.00 27.61
CA TYR A 182 -7.07 -16.23 26.27
C TYR A 182 -8.16 -16.07 25.23
N GLU A 183 -7.82 -15.38 24.14
CA GLU A 183 -8.59 -15.42 22.90
C GLU A 183 -8.25 -16.72 22.17
N VAL A 184 -9.23 -17.62 22.10
CA VAL A 184 -9.09 -18.95 21.54
C VAL A 184 -9.69 -19.00 20.14
N TYR A 185 -8.96 -19.66 19.24
CA TYR A 185 -9.41 -20.00 17.91
C TYR A 185 -9.45 -21.53 17.77
N LEU A 186 -10.61 -22.07 17.41
CA LEU A 186 -10.74 -23.47 17.01
C LEU A 186 -10.93 -23.57 15.50
N TYR A 187 -10.15 -24.45 14.88
CA TYR A 187 -10.12 -24.66 13.45
C TYR A 187 -10.65 -26.04 13.10
N SER A 188 -11.44 -26.11 12.03
CA SER A 188 -11.86 -27.36 11.40
C SER A 188 -11.42 -27.37 9.93
N GLU A 189 -11.24 -28.55 9.34
CA GLU A 189 -10.81 -28.65 7.95
C GLU A 189 -11.84 -28.11 6.95
N LYS A 190 -13.12 -28.36 7.25
CA LYS A 190 -14.25 -27.98 6.42
C LYS A 190 -15.39 -27.52 7.32
N TYR A 191 -16.33 -26.78 6.74
CA TYR A 191 -17.58 -26.42 7.40
C TYR A 191 -18.22 -27.66 8.06
N GLN A 192 -18.52 -27.57 9.35
CA GLN A 192 -19.12 -28.64 10.19
C GLN A 192 -18.27 -29.91 10.41
N SER A 193 -16.97 -29.88 10.08
CA SER A 193 -16.06 -30.97 10.47
C SER A 193 -15.57 -30.82 11.92
N PRO A 194 -15.11 -31.91 12.58
CA PRO A 194 -14.49 -31.81 13.90
C PRO A 194 -13.32 -30.81 13.93
N PHE A 195 -13.09 -30.22 15.10
CA PHE A 195 -11.94 -29.32 15.30
C PHE A 195 -10.63 -30.12 15.34
N ASN A 196 -9.60 -29.57 14.72
CA ASN A 196 -8.25 -30.14 14.66
C ASN A 196 -7.22 -28.99 14.62
N ASN A 197 -6.67 -28.67 15.80
CA ASN A 197 -5.59 -27.69 15.96
C ASN A 197 -4.19 -28.30 15.89
N ASP A 198 -4.04 -29.64 15.83
CA ASP A 198 -2.72 -30.28 15.58
C ASP A 198 -2.11 -29.74 14.29
N LYS A 199 -2.99 -29.42 13.33
CA LYS A 199 -2.62 -28.77 12.09
C LYS A 199 -1.99 -27.40 12.26
N ILE A 200 -2.17 -26.65 13.34
CA ILE A 200 -1.52 -25.34 13.50
C ILE A 200 0.00 -25.52 13.63
N THR A 201 0.43 -26.51 14.41
CA THR A 201 1.85 -26.84 14.59
C THR A 201 2.43 -27.46 13.32
N ASP A 202 1.67 -28.36 12.67
CA ASP A 202 2.05 -28.87 11.35
C ASP A 202 2.12 -27.75 10.33
N ASN A 203 1.19 -26.81 10.36
CA ASN A 203 1.15 -25.69 9.44
C ASN A 203 2.25 -24.68 9.68
N ALA A 204 2.68 -24.45 10.93
CA ALA A 204 3.84 -23.63 11.23
C ALA A 204 5.12 -24.29 10.69
N THR A 205 5.23 -25.61 10.82
CA THR A 205 6.34 -26.41 10.29
C THR A 205 6.31 -26.45 8.76
N ILE A 206 5.14 -26.67 8.17
CA ILE A 206 4.88 -26.60 6.73
C ILE A 206 5.22 -25.20 6.23
N TYR A 207 4.77 -24.16 6.92
CA TYR A 207 5.07 -22.77 6.58
C TYR A 207 6.60 -22.56 6.53
N GLN A 208 7.35 -22.99 7.54
CA GLN A 208 8.81 -22.90 7.51
C GLN A 208 9.43 -23.64 6.32
N LYS A 209 8.90 -24.82 5.96
CA LYS A 209 9.38 -25.63 4.83
C LYS A 209 9.04 -25.03 3.47
N THR A 210 7.88 -24.39 3.36
CA THR A 210 7.30 -23.94 2.08
C THR A 210 7.47 -22.45 1.83
N HIS A 211 7.94 -21.71 2.83
CA HIS A 211 8.25 -20.30 2.72
C HIS A 211 9.71 -20.07 2.32
N CYS A 212 9.96 -18.95 1.67
CA CYS A 212 11.32 -18.52 1.35
C CYS A 212 11.92 -17.77 2.54
N GLN A 213 13.23 -17.91 2.77
CA GLN A 213 13.93 -17.06 3.75
C GLN A 213 13.77 -15.57 3.39
N TYR A 214 13.70 -15.28 2.08
CA TYR A 214 13.49 -13.94 1.53
C TYR A 214 12.33 -14.00 0.52
N PRO A 215 11.08 -13.90 0.97
CA PRO A 215 9.95 -14.07 0.07
C PRO A 215 9.74 -12.83 -0.83
N LYS A 216 9.31 -13.06 -2.08
CA LYS A 216 8.91 -11.96 -2.97
C LYS A 216 7.55 -11.43 -2.54
N VAL A 217 7.44 -10.11 -2.40
CA VAL A 217 6.16 -9.43 -2.17
C VAL A 217 5.28 -9.65 -3.40
N LYS A 218 4.11 -10.25 -3.16
CA LYS A 218 3.04 -10.44 -4.15
C LYS A 218 2.18 -9.19 -4.26
N GLU A 219 1.81 -8.65 -3.11
CA GLU A 219 0.90 -7.52 -3.01
C GLU A 219 1.20 -6.74 -1.73
N GLU A 220 1.22 -5.42 -1.83
CA GLU A 220 1.28 -4.52 -0.69
C GLU A 220 0.10 -3.56 -0.81
N GLN A 221 -0.95 -3.80 -0.04
CA GLN A 221 -2.15 -2.96 -0.01
C GLN A 221 -2.79 -2.95 1.37
N TYR A 222 -3.25 -1.78 1.82
CA TYR A 222 -4.09 -1.64 3.03
C TYR A 222 -3.47 -2.15 4.35
N GLY A 223 -2.16 -2.03 4.53
CA GLY A 223 -1.47 -2.61 5.69
C GLY A 223 -1.33 -4.13 5.61
N MET A 224 -1.71 -4.73 4.49
CA MET A 224 -1.45 -6.12 4.19
C MET A 224 -0.26 -6.22 3.24
N ILE A 225 0.74 -7.00 3.64
CA ILE A 225 1.82 -7.45 2.78
C ILE A 225 1.58 -8.94 2.53
N ALA A 226 1.20 -9.28 1.31
CA ALA A 226 1.11 -10.66 0.88
C ALA A 226 2.41 -11.07 0.18
N PHE A 227 2.88 -12.26 0.50
CA PHE A 227 4.06 -12.85 -0.12
C PHE A 227 3.68 -14.08 -0.92
N TYR A 228 4.44 -14.34 -1.98
CA TYR A 228 4.37 -15.62 -2.68
C TYR A 228 4.95 -16.74 -1.81
N ASP A 229 4.34 -17.92 -1.89
CA ASP A 229 5.03 -19.17 -1.57
C ASP A 229 6.12 -19.50 -2.62
N LYS A 230 6.88 -20.56 -2.38
CA LYS A 230 7.98 -21.03 -3.24
C LYS A 230 7.61 -21.29 -4.72
N GLU A 231 6.33 -21.43 -5.05
CA GLU A 231 5.84 -21.71 -6.40
C GLU A 231 4.92 -20.62 -6.98
N ARG A 232 4.66 -19.55 -6.24
CA ARG A 232 3.64 -18.53 -6.56
C ARG A 232 2.21 -19.05 -6.64
N GLY A 233 1.95 -20.25 -6.13
CA GLY A 233 0.64 -20.89 -6.15
C GLY A 233 -0.29 -20.34 -5.05
N ARG A 234 0.27 -19.94 -3.91
CA ARG A 234 -0.49 -19.42 -2.76
C ARG A 234 0.14 -18.16 -2.17
N GLY A 235 -0.70 -17.41 -1.47
CA GLY A 235 -0.30 -16.21 -0.74
C GLY A 235 -0.27 -16.48 0.76
N VAL A 236 0.82 -16.06 1.41
CA VAL A 236 0.80 -15.81 2.86
C VAL A 236 0.62 -14.31 3.04
N GLY A 237 -0.51 -13.92 3.63
CA GLY A 237 -0.84 -12.53 3.93
C GLY A 237 -0.40 -12.18 5.34
N PHE A 238 0.49 -11.22 5.48
CA PHE A 238 0.78 -10.57 6.75
C PHE A 238 -0.01 -9.29 6.79
N VAL A 239 -0.87 -9.14 7.80
CA VAL A 239 -1.50 -7.86 8.09
C VAL A 239 -0.66 -7.21 9.16
N GLY A 240 0.01 -6.13 8.80
CA GLY A 240 0.74 -5.27 9.71
C GLY A 240 0.11 -3.89 9.80
N VAL A 241 0.46 -3.14 10.84
CA VAL A 241 0.17 -1.72 10.92
C VAL A 241 1.52 -1.02 11.01
N GLU A 242 1.72 -0.04 10.14
CA GLU A 242 2.87 0.85 10.26
C GLU A 242 2.67 1.76 11.47
N GLU A 243 3.57 1.67 12.44
CA GLU A 243 3.63 2.47 13.66
C GLU A 243 5.09 2.92 13.84
N ASP A 244 5.32 4.24 13.97
CA ASP A 244 6.65 4.83 14.22
C ASP A 244 7.74 4.42 13.21
N ASN A 245 7.43 4.41 11.90
CA ASN A 245 8.31 3.93 10.82
C ASN A 245 8.73 2.44 10.96
N THR A 246 7.99 1.67 11.76
CA THR A 246 8.16 0.23 11.90
C THR A 246 6.87 -0.49 11.57
N TRP A 247 6.96 -1.72 11.06
CA TRP A 247 5.79 -2.55 10.82
C TRP A 247 5.53 -3.45 12.02
N LYS A 248 4.39 -3.28 12.68
CA LYS A 248 3.91 -4.21 13.71
C LYS A 248 3.00 -5.24 13.08
N LEU A 249 3.43 -6.50 13.10
CA LEU A 249 2.62 -7.62 12.63
C LEU A 249 1.40 -7.82 13.53
N ARG A 250 0.20 -7.88 12.95
CA ARG A 250 -1.06 -8.13 13.67
C ARG A 250 -1.69 -9.47 13.35
N THR A 251 -1.62 -9.91 12.09
CA THR A 251 -2.27 -11.16 11.68
C THR A 251 -1.43 -11.85 10.62
N ILE A 252 -1.28 -13.16 10.73
CA ILE A 252 -0.76 -14.00 9.66
C ILE A 252 -1.94 -14.80 9.10
N ARG A 253 -2.20 -14.63 7.81
CA ARG A 253 -3.18 -15.42 7.05
C ARG A 253 -2.42 -16.34 6.13
N TYR A 254 -2.56 -17.64 6.31
CA TYR A 254 -2.03 -18.62 5.37
C TYR A 254 -3.07 -19.71 5.12
N TYR A 255 -2.98 -20.33 3.95
CA TYR A 255 -3.73 -21.54 3.62
C TYR A 255 -2.83 -22.76 3.84
N PRO A 256 -3.23 -23.72 4.69
CA PRO A 256 -2.51 -24.98 4.89
C PRO A 256 -2.17 -25.62 3.54
N ALA A 257 -0.92 -26.08 3.38
CA ALA A 257 -0.56 -26.92 2.24
C ALA A 257 -1.04 -28.35 2.46
N LYS A 258 -1.56 -28.98 1.40
CA LYS A 258 -1.67 -30.43 1.39
C LYS A 258 -0.27 -31.02 1.34
N GLU A 259 -0.10 -32.23 1.85
CA GLU A 259 1.21 -32.89 1.91
C GLU A 259 1.90 -32.97 0.53
N ASP A 260 1.14 -33.22 -0.53
CA ASP A 260 1.66 -33.23 -1.91
C ASP A 260 2.14 -31.85 -2.37
N ASP A 261 1.45 -30.77 -1.96
CA ASP A 261 1.90 -29.41 -2.24
C ASP A 261 3.21 -29.12 -1.48
N VAL A 262 3.36 -29.61 -0.24
CA VAL A 262 4.60 -29.44 0.56
C VAL A 262 5.78 -30.05 -0.16
N LYS A 263 5.68 -31.32 -0.56
CA LYS A 263 6.75 -32.05 -1.28
C LYS A 263 7.14 -31.36 -2.59
N ARG A 264 6.15 -30.83 -3.31
CA ARG A 264 6.37 -30.09 -4.56
C ARG A 264 7.16 -28.79 -4.30
N MET A 265 6.72 -27.98 -3.33
CA MET A 265 7.34 -26.69 -3.03
C MET A 265 8.70 -26.80 -2.35
N GLU A 266 8.99 -27.85 -1.58
CA GLU A 266 10.31 -28.06 -0.96
C GLU A 266 11.44 -27.97 -2.01
N ASN A 267 11.15 -28.36 -3.26
CA ASN A 267 12.08 -28.39 -4.37
C ASN A 267 12.04 -27.14 -5.28
N SER A 268 11.15 -26.17 -5.01
CA SER A 268 10.99 -24.97 -5.84
C SER A 268 11.68 -23.76 -5.20
N ALA A 269 12.93 -23.49 -5.57
CA ALA A 269 13.65 -22.28 -5.12
C ALA A 269 13.40 -21.05 -6.02
N GLY A 270 12.85 -21.24 -7.23
CA GLY A 270 12.78 -20.21 -8.28
C GLY A 270 11.92 -18.98 -7.97
N SER A 271 11.10 -19.03 -6.91
CA SER A 271 10.27 -17.90 -6.48
C SER A 271 10.76 -17.22 -5.21
N CYS A 272 11.84 -17.71 -4.60
CA CYS A 272 12.50 -16.99 -3.52
C CYS A 272 13.16 -15.73 -4.07
N GLY A 273 13.01 -14.63 -3.34
CA GLY A 273 13.75 -13.41 -3.57
C GLY A 273 15.21 -13.60 -3.20
N ASP A 274 16.03 -12.70 -3.69
CA ASP A 274 17.40 -12.60 -3.23
C ASP A 274 17.42 -12.12 -1.78
N LYS A 275 18.48 -12.47 -1.07
CA LYS A 275 18.76 -11.88 0.24
C LYS A 275 18.65 -10.36 0.11
N PRO A 276 17.74 -9.70 0.87
CA PRO A 276 17.63 -8.26 0.79
C PRO A 276 18.98 -7.67 1.15
N ALA A 277 19.38 -6.63 0.41
CA ALA A 277 20.53 -5.84 0.76
C ALA A 277 20.23 -5.12 2.07
N LEU A 278 20.53 -5.76 3.21
CA LEU A 278 20.40 -5.18 4.55
C LEU A 278 21.53 -4.20 4.86
N ALA A 279 22.22 -3.69 3.83
CA ALA A 279 23.15 -2.61 4.02
C ALA A 279 22.34 -1.43 4.53
N VAL A 280 22.56 -1.05 5.79
CA VAL A 280 22.12 0.24 6.30
C VAL A 280 22.84 1.26 5.44
N GLU A 281 22.16 1.78 4.43
CA GLU A 281 22.70 2.86 3.62
C GLU A 281 22.99 4.00 4.60
N LYS A 282 24.28 4.26 4.79
CA LYS A 282 24.72 5.37 5.63
C LYS A 282 24.09 6.60 5.02
N VAL A 283 23.13 7.21 5.71
CA VAL A 283 22.48 8.43 5.25
C VAL A 283 23.57 9.50 5.14
N ILE A 284 24.04 9.75 3.91
CA ILE A 284 25.04 10.76 3.64
C ILE A 284 24.31 12.10 3.72
N LYS A 285 24.64 12.87 4.76
CA LYS A 285 24.19 14.25 4.89
C LYS A 285 25.15 15.13 4.11
N TYR A 286 24.60 15.94 3.23
CA TYR A 286 25.33 16.98 2.52
C TYR A 286 25.04 18.34 3.15
N GLU A 287 26.03 19.22 3.16
CA GLU A 287 25.92 20.60 3.63
C GLU A 287 25.78 21.57 2.44
N ILE A 288 25.24 22.76 2.72
CA ILE A 288 25.15 23.81 1.70
C ILE A 288 26.58 24.21 1.28
N GLY A 289 26.85 24.13 -0.02
CA GLY A 289 28.16 24.38 -0.61
C GLY A 289 28.88 23.12 -1.10
N ASP A 290 28.47 21.93 -0.64
CA ASP A 290 29.07 20.67 -1.05
C ASP A 290 28.93 20.46 -2.56
N ILE A 291 29.98 19.90 -3.17
CA ILE A 291 29.96 19.47 -4.57
C ILE A 291 29.67 17.98 -4.63
N VAL A 292 28.60 17.63 -5.32
CA VAL A 292 28.09 16.27 -5.47
C VAL A 292 27.95 15.92 -6.94
N ASP A 293 28.09 14.64 -7.26
CA ASP A 293 27.69 14.09 -8.55
C ASP A 293 26.25 13.60 -8.44
N ILE A 294 25.38 14.10 -9.32
CA ILE A 294 23.97 13.73 -9.36
C ILE A 294 23.72 12.79 -10.52
N LYS A 295 22.94 11.75 -10.26
CA LYS A 295 22.46 10.84 -11.31
C LYS A 295 21.25 11.41 -12.05
N PHE A 296 21.37 11.49 -13.36
CA PHE A 296 20.28 11.74 -14.30
C PHE A 296 20.17 10.58 -15.30
N SER A 297 19.08 10.54 -16.08
CA SER A 297 18.88 9.50 -17.10
C SER A 297 19.93 9.51 -18.21
N ASN A 298 20.61 10.64 -18.41
CA ASN A 298 21.62 10.86 -19.43
C ASN A 298 23.06 10.88 -18.89
N GLY A 299 23.29 10.55 -17.61
CA GLY A 299 24.63 10.48 -17.03
C GLY A 299 24.73 11.05 -15.62
N MET A 300 25.96 11.15 -15.13
CA MET A 300 26.32 11.77 -13.85
C MET A 300 26.85 13.19 -14.10
N PHE A 301 26.43 14.14 -13.27
CA PHE A 301 26.82 15.55 -13.43
C PHE A 301 27.19 16.18 -12.09
N ALA A 302 28.29 16.92 -12.06
CA ALA A 302 28.73 17.64 -10.87
C ALA A 302 27.83 18.85 -10.60
N ALA A 303 27.46 19.05 -9.35
CA ALA A 303 26.54 20.07 -8.90
C ALA A 303 26.87 20.52 -7.49
N LYS A 304 26.48 21.75 -7.16
CA LYS A 304 26.64 22.33 -5.84
C LYS A 304 25.33 22.31 -5.08
N VAL A 305 25.35 21.86 -3.83
CA VAL A 305 24.22 21.94 -2.91
C VAL A 305 24.00 23.41 -2.54
N GLU A 306 22.85 23.97 -2.89
CA GLU A 306 22.52 25.36 -2.59
C GLU A 306 21.51 25.49 -1.44
N LYS A 307 20.61 24.51 -1.26
CA LYS A 307 19.61 24.52 -0.17
C LYS A 307 19.33 23.12 0.32
N LYS A 308 18.87 23.03 1.57
CA LYS A 308 18.25 21.83 2.15
C LYS A 308 16.74 22.03 2.28
N ASP A 309 15.95 20.98 2.04
CA ASP A 309 14.50 21.03 2.24
C ASP A 309 14.20 20.92 3.73
N ASN A 310 13.45 21.88 4.29
CA ASN A 310 13.10 21.88 5.71
C ASN A 310 12.06 20.82 6.07
N ASN A 311 11.39 20.22 5.08
CA ASN A 311 10.35 19.20 5.32
C ASN A 311 10.87 17.77 5.12
N PHE A 312 12.08 17.59 4.56
CA PHE A 312 12.64 16.28 4.23
C PHE A 312 14.13 16.24 4.57
N ASP A 313 14.51 15.37 5.50
CA ASP A 313 15.88 15.30 6.02
C ASP A 313 16.93 14.93 4.98
N ASN A 314 16.51 14.28 3.89
CA ASN A 314 17.38 13.74 2.84
C ASN A 314 17.23 14.46 1.48
N ARG A 315 16.56 15.62 1.41
CA ARG A 315 16.31 16.31 0.14
C ARG A 315 17.03 17.65 0.05
N TYR A 316 17.69 17.86 -1.09
CA TYR A 316 18.60 18.97 -1.34
C TYR A 316 18.28 19.64 -2.67
N TYR A 317 18.37 20.97 -2.71
CA TYR A 317 18.36 21.72 -3.96
C TYR A 317 19.80 21.90 -4.42
N VAL A 318 20.09 21.38 -5.61
CA VAL A 318 21.43 21.30 -6.19
C VAL A 318 21.45 21.98 -7.54
N LYS A 319 22.54 22.68 -7.87
CA LYS A 319 22.70 23.40 -9.13
C LYS A 319 23.95 22.91 -9.86
N LEU A 320 23.80 22.55 -11.13
CA LEU A 320 24.91 22.04 -11.95
C LEU A 320 26.03 23.08 -12.06
N ILE A 321 27.29 22.64 -11.93
CA ILE A 321 28.46 23.54 -11.94
C ILE A 321 28.69 24.17 -13.32
N ASP A 322 28.45 23.45 -14.41
CA ASP A 322 28.70 23.93 -15.79
C ASP A 322 27.65 24.94 -16.30
N GLY A 323 26.86 25.54 -15.40
CA GLY A 323 25.76 26.41 -15.74
C GLY A 323 24.51 25.61 -16.12
N GLY A 324 23.42 25.84 -15.40
CA GLY A 324 22.20 25.07 -15.61
C GLY A 324 21.08 25.44 -14.65
N ARG A 325 19.95 24.73 -14.79
CA ARG A 325 18.84 24.80 -13.84
C ARG A 325 19.23 24.06 -12.56
N GLY A 326 18.65 24.46 -11.43
CA GLY A 326 18.75 23.67 -10.20
C GLY A 326 17.63 22.63 -10.11
N TYR A 327 17.89 21.60 -9.32
CA TYR A 327 17.03 20.43 -9.17
C TYR A 327 16.91 20.09 -7.69
N TRP A 328 15.73 19.62 -7.28
CA TRP A 328 15.59 18.96 -5.99
C TRP A 328 15.94 17.49 -6.15
N LYS A 329 16.86 17.00 -5.33
CA LYS A 329 17.39 15.63 -5.35
C LYS A 329 17.45 15.06 -3.95
N THR A 330 17.24 13.76 -3.82
CA THR A 330 17.43 13.06 -2.55
C THR A 330 18.87 12.53 -2.43
N SER A 331 19.33 12.28 -1.19
CA SER A 331 20.72 11.88 -0.92
C SER A 331 21.16 10.60 -1.63
N ASP A 332 20.23 9.71 -1.95
CA ASP A 332 20.42 8.46 -2.72
C ASP A 332 20.64 8.70 -4.23
N GLU A 333 20.24 9.87 -4.74
CA GLU A 333 20.51 10.31 -6.11
C GLU A 333 21.83 11.09 -6.25
N MET A 334 22.57 11.24 -5.16
CA MET A 334 23.77 12.06 -5.04
C MET A 334 24.94 11.24 -4.49
N SER A 335 26.14 11.51 -4.98
CA SER A 335 27.39 11.00 -4.42
C SER A 335 28.40 12.14 -4.22
N PRO A 336 29.34 12.06 -3.27
CA PRO A 336 30.41 13.05 -3.16
C PRO A 336 31.18 13.16 -4.48
N SER A 337 31.36 14.38 -5.00
CA SER A 337 32.09 14.61 -6.24
C SER A 337 33.59 14.81 -5.97
N THR A 338 34.41 14.45 -6.96
CA THR A 338 35.83 14.84 -6.99
C THR A 338 36.07 16.14 -7.77
N ALA A 339 35.02 16.69 -8.41
CA ALA A 339 35.11 17.93 -9.16
C ALA A 339 35.40 19.11 -8.22
N LYS A 340 36.38 19.93 -8.59
CA LYS A 340 36.64 21.21 -7.92
C LYS A 340 35.90 22.32 -8.64
N GLU A 341 35.26 23.21 -7.88
CA GLU A 341 34.67 24.44 -8.43
C GLU A 341 35.81 25.22 -9.11
N LYS A 342 35.78 25.33 -10.44
CA LYS A 342 36.73 26.19 -11.15
C LYS A 342 36.44 27.62 -10.70
N SER A 343 37.29 28.17 -9.84
CA SER A 343 37.23 29.56 -9.40
C SER A 343 37.32 30.48 -10.61
N THR A 344 36.15 30.86 -11.13
CA THR A 344 36.07 31.68 -12.32
C THR A 344 36.13 33.12 -11.84
N VAL A 345 37.34 33.66 -11.72
CA VAL A 345 37.56 35.10 -11.59
C VAL A 345 37.07 35.75 -12.87
N SER A 346 35.94 36.45 -12.78
CA SER A 346 35.29 37.14 -13.88
C SER A 346 36.11 38.36 -14.34
N LYS A 347 37.05 38.15 -15.27
CA LYS A 347 37.38 39.20 -16.24
C LYS A 347 36.41 39.07 -17.41
N MET A 348 35.47 40.01 -17.43
CA MET A 348 34.47 40.22 -18.48
C MET A 348 35.20 40.62 -19.77
N GLY A 349 35.62 39.62 -20.54
CA GLY A 349 36.12 39.77 -21.91
C GLY A 349 35.04 39.29 -22.87
N THR A 350 34.42 40.22 -23.59
CA THR A 350 33.46 39.96 -24.66
C THR A 350 34.14 39.19 -25.79
N VAL A 351 34.02 37.87 -25.78
CA VAL A 351 34.41 37.01 -26.92
C VAL A 351 33.15 36.63 -27.67
N SER A 352 32.88 37.38 -28.74
CA SER A 352 31.93 37.01 -29.79
C SER A 352 32.48 35.77 -30.51
N SER A 353 32.04 34.59 -30.10
CA SER A 353 32.23 33.38 -30.89
C SER A 353 31.15 33.34 -31.96
N THR A 354 31.50 33.90 -33.12
CA THR A 354 30.71 33.72 -34.35
C THR A 354 30.89 32.27 -34.81
N VAL A 355 30.12 31.36 -34.22
CA VAL A 355 29.94 30.02 -34.78
C VAL A 355 29.09 30.21 -36.02
N LYS A 356 29.72 30.19 -37.20
CA LYS A 356 29.02 30.01 -38.48
C LYS A 356 28.34 28.64 -38.43
N SER A 357 27.13 28.58 -37.87
CA SER A 357 26.27 27.41 -38.03
C SER A 357 25.91 27.35 -39.51
N GLU A 358 26.49 26.40 -40.24
CA GLU A 358 26.01 26.06 -41.58
C GLU A 358 24.50 25.89 -41.49
N LYS A 359 23.78 26.67 -42.28
CA LYS A 359 22.33 26.75 -42.27
C LYS A 359 21.82 25.47 -42.93
N VAL A 360 21.78 24.37 -42.18
CA VAL A 360 21.30 23.08 -42.68
C VAL A 360 19.82 23.23 -43.04
N SER A 361 19.51 23.18 -44.32
CA SER A 361 18.14 23.21 -44.84
C SER A 361 17.51 21.82 -44.74
N PHE A 362 16.29 21.76 -44.21
CA PHE A 362 15.48 20.55 -44.10
C PHE A 362 14.36 20.55 -45.13
N ILE A 363 14.13 19.42 -45.79
CA ILE A 363 13.05 19.25 -46.77
C ILE A 363 12.14 18.06 -46.41
N VAL A 364 10.90 18.07 -46.90
CA VAL A 364 9.99 16.92 -46.76
C VAL A 364 10.64 15.70 -47.40
N GLY A 365 10.73 14.60 -46.65
CA GLY A 365 11.44 13.39 -47.04
C GLY A 365 12.73 13.13 -46.26
N ASP A 366 13.35 14.16 -45.67
CA ASP A 366 14.59 13.99 -44.91
C ASP A 366 14.39 13.06 -43.70
N LYS A 367 15.36 12.15 -43.50
CA LYS A 367 15.50 11.39 -42.25
C LYS A 367 16.18 12.29 -41.23
N VAL A 368 15.59 12.40 -40.05
CA VAL A 368 16.04 13.32 -39.01
C VAL A 368 16.03 12.67 -37.64
N SER A 369 16.88 13.17 -36.76
CA SER A 369 16.84 12.95 -35.33
C SER A 369 16.28 14.18 -34.63
N VAL A 370 15.22 14.01 -33.85
CA VAL A 370 14.52 15.04 -33.07
C VAL A 370 15.05 15.04 -31.65
N LYS A 371 15.54 16.18 -31.16
CA LYS A 371 15.89 16.35 -29.75
C LYS A 371 14.61 16.48 -28.90
N THR A 372 14.35 15.51 -28.03
CA THR A 372 13.23 15.54 -27.07
C THR A 372 13.74 15.56 -25.62
N ARG A 373 12.84 15.77 -24.64
CA ARG A 373 13.18 15.71 -23.21
C ARG A 373 13.62 14.30 -22.76
N SER A 374 13.22 13.27 -23.49
CA SER A 374 13.54 11.87 -23.19
C SER A 374 14.71 11.35 -24.04
N GLY A 375 15.40 12.24 -24.77
CA GLY A 375 16.51 11.89 -25.66
C GLY A 375 16.20 12.14 -27.14
N ASN A 376 17.07 11.62 -28.00
CA ASN A 376 16.96 11.78 -29.45
C ASN A 376 16.02 10.72 -30.03
N MET A 377 15.03 11.14 -30.82
CA MET A 377 14.08 10.25 -31.49
C MET A 377 14.23 10.34 -33.01
N ASN A 378 14.24 9.19 -33.68
CA ASN A 378 14.40 9.15 -35.14
C ASN A 378 13.05 9.21 -35.85
N GLY A 379 13.00 9.92 -36.97
CA GLY A 379 11.82 10.00 -37.81
C GLY A 379 12.10 10.54 -39.20
N LYS A 380 11.03 10.80 -39.94
CA LYS A 380 11.06 11.37 -41.29
C LYS A 380 10.19 12.62 -41.34
N ILE A 381 10.66 13.67 -42.00
CA ILE A 381 9.84 14.86 -42.26
C ILE A 381 8.75 14.47 -43.27
N VAL A 382 7.48 14.62 -42.88
CA VAL A 382 6.32 14.28 -43.72
C VAL A 382 5.54 15.50 -44.20
N LYS A 383 5.61 16.62 -43.49
CA LYS A 383 5.02 17.91 -43.91
C LYS A 383 5.86 19.09 -43.41
N SER A 384 5.77 20.23 -44.08
CA SER A 384 6.32 21.52 -43.65
C SER A 384 5.20 22.56 -43.58
N SER A 385 5.21 23.40 -42.54
CA SER A 385 4.27 24.51 -42.39
C SER A 385 4.93 25.65 -41.64
N GLY A 386 5.15 26.77 -42.34
CA GLY A 386 5.90 27.90 -41.79
C GLY A 386 7.31 27.49 -41.35
N SER A 387 7.67 27.80 -40.11
CA SER A 387 8.98 27.49 -39.50
C SER A 387 9.06 26.12 -38.82
N LYS A 388 8.11 25.21 -39.08
CA LYS A 388 8.06 23.89 -38.43
C LYS A 388 7.87 22.76 -39.44
N PHE A 389 8.30 21.57 -39.02
CA PHE A 389 8.20 20.32 -39.76
C PHE A 389 7.41 19.29 -38.96
N LEU A 390 6.47 18.60 -39.59
CA LEU A 390 5.78 17.45 -39.01
C LEU A 390 6.67 16.23 -39.19
N ILE A 391 7.05 15.60 -38.09
CA ILE A 391 7.92 14.43 -38.06
C ILE A 391 7.09 13.20 -37.75
N LYS A 392 7.12 12.23 -38.66
CA LYS A 392 6.62 10.87 -38.40
C LYS A 392 7.73 10.08 -37.73
N LEU A 393 7.54 9.76 -36.45
CA LEU A 393 8.53 9.02 -35.66
C LEU A 393 8.55 7.54 -36.05
N ASN A 394 9.71 6.91 -35.93
CA ASN A 394 9.85 5.47 -36.21
C ASN A 394 9.25 4.59 -35.10
N ASP A 395 9.12 5.12 -33.88
CA ASP A 395 8.52 4.42 -32.74
C ASP A 395 7.01 4.65 -32.71
N PHE A 396 6.23 3.60 -32.98
CA PHE A 396 4.77 3.64 -33.09
C PHE A 396 4.05 4.02 -31.79
N ARG A 397 4.74 4.00 -30.65
CA ARG A 397 4.18 4.42 -29.36
C ARG A 397 4.01 5.93 -29.25
N TYR A 398 4.71 6.69 -30.10
CA TYR A 398 4.66 8.15 -30.11
C TYR A 398 3.89 8.66 -31.32
N LYS A 399 3.05 9.67 -31.10
CA LYS A 399 2.33 10.35 -32.17
C LYS A 399 3.27 11.28 -32.95
N ASP A 400 2.96 11.51 -34.22
CA ASP A 400 3.63 12.50 -35.06
C ASP A 400 3.64 13.88 -34.39
N MET A 401 4.73 14.65 -34.57
CA MET A 401 4.91 15.91 -33.86
C MET A 401 5.51 17.02 -34.73
N TRP A 402 5.08 18.26 -34.48
CA TRP A 402 5.60 19.45 -35.13
C TRP A 402 6.87 19.96 -34.42
N VAL A 403 7.98 20.03 -35.14
CA VAL A 403 9.31 20.33 -34.60
C VAL A 403 9.92 21.52 -35.34
N ALA A 404 10.54 22.45 -34.60
CA ALA A 404 11.30 23.55 -35.16
C ALA A 404 12.69 23.07 -35.65
N PRO A 405 13.25 23.65 -36.73
CA PRO A 405 14.53 23.22 -37.31
C PRO A 405 15.68 23.15 -36.32
N ALA A 406 15.71 24.04 -35.31
CA ALA A 406 16.73 24.05 -34.26
C ALA A 406 16.81 22.77 -33.42
N ASN A 407 15.75 21.94 -33.44
CA ASN A 407 15.68 20.67 -32.72
C ASN A 407 15.84 19.46 -33.64
N LEU A 408 16.13 19.67 -34.92
CA LEU A 408 16.37 18.62 -35.90
C LEU A 408 17.86 18.46 -36.16
N ILE A 409 18.28 17.21 -36.34
CA ILE A 409 19.61 16.83 -36.82
C ILE A 409 19.39 15.99 -38.06
N LYS A 410 19.96 16.41 -39.20
CA LYS A 410 19.88 15.63 -40.45
C LYS A 410 20.68 14.35 -40.28
N ARG A 411 20.08 13.20 -40.62
CA ARG A 411 20.71 11.88 -40.50
C ARG A 411 21.16 11.34 -41.85
#